data_AF-A0A484YII4-F1
#
_entry.id   AF-A0A484YII4-F1
#
_cell.length_a   1.000
_cell.length_b   1.000
_cell.length_c   1.000
_cell.angle_alpha   90.00
_cell.angle_beta   90.00
_cell.angle_gamma   90.00
#
_symmetry.space_group_name_H-M   'P 1'
#
loop_
_entity.id
_entity.type
_entity.pdbx_description
1 polymer ?
#
loop_
_entity_poly.entity_id
_entity_poly.type
_entity_poly.pdbx_seq_one_letter_code
_entity_poly.pdbx_strand_id
1 'polypeptide(L)'
;MLVVGGSQGARILNQTMPQVAAKLGDSVTIWHQSGKGSQQSVEQAYAEAGQPQHKVTEFIDDMAAAYAWADVVVCRSGALTVSEIAAAGLPALFVPFQHKDRQQYWNALPLEKAGAAKIIEQSQLSVDAVANTLAGWSREILLTMAERARAASIPDATERVANEVSRAARA
;
A
#
# COMPACT_ATOMS: atom_id res chain seq x y z
N MET A 1 4.97 9.39 0.59
CA MET A 1 4.42 8.07 0.99
C MET A 1 2.91 8.10 0.93
N LEU A 2 2.30 7.08 0.32
CA LEU A 2 0.86 6.93 0.21
C LEU A 2 0.36 5.84 1.16
N VAL A 3 -0.72 6.09 1.90
CA VAL A 3 -1.39 5.09 2.75
C VAL A 3 -2.78 4.83 2.18
N VAL A 4 -3.07 3.57 1.85
CA VAL A 4 -4.34 3.17 1.22
C VAL A 4 -5.06 2.12 2.07
N GLY A 5 -6.22 2.51 2.61
CA GLY A 5 -7.10 1.63 3.36
C GLY A 5 -8.17 0.92 2.52
N GLY A 6 -8.37 1.34 1.27
CA GLY A 6 -9.48 0.90 0.42
C GLY A 6 -10.77 1.67 0.73
N SER A 7 -11.86 1.36 0.03
CA SER A 7 -13.11 2.14 0.12
C SER A 7 -13.69 2.24 1.55
N GLN A 8 -13.56 1.18 2.35
CA GLN A 8 -14.00 1.16 3.74
C GLN A 8 -12.92 1.62 4.74
N GLY A 9 -11.73 1.96 4.25
CA GLY A 9 -10.58 2.28 5.07
C GLY A 9 -10.01 1.05 5.78
N ALA A 10 -8.80 1.22 6.32
CA ALA A 10 -8.17 0.22 7.16
C ALA A 10 -8.01 0.82 8.55
N ARG A 11 -8.93 0.50 9.47
CA ARG A 11 -8.92 1.01 10.86
C ARG A 11 -7.53 0.90 11.52
N ILE A 12 -6.83 -0.20 11.28
CA ILE A 12 -5.49 -0.39 11.82
C ILE A 12 -4.48 0.62 11.26
N LEU A 13 -4.52 0.93 9.97
CA LEU A 13 -3.65 1.95 9.36
C LEU A 13 -4.03 3.34 9.87
N ASN A 14 -5.33 3.64 9.98
CA ASN A 14 -5.86 4.89 10.54
C ASN A 14 -5.32 5.16 11.95
N GLN A 15 -5.12 4.11 12.76
CA GLN A 15 -4.63 4.21 14.13
C GLN A 15 -3.09 4.19 14.23
N THR A 16 -2.41 3.43 13.37
CA THR A 16 -0.95 3.24 13.43
C THR A 16 -0.19 4.37 12.75
N MET A 17 -0.63 4.82 11.57
CA MET A 17 0.15 5.74 10.74
C MET A 17 0.38 7.14 11.35
N PRO A 18 -0.56 7.74 12.10
CA PRO A 18 -0.27 8.98 12.83
C PRO A 18 0.89 8.86 13.82
N GLN A 19 0.98 7.74 14.54
CA GLN A 19 2.07 7.49 15.48
C GLN A 19 3.41 7.19 14.77
N VAL A 20 3.34 6.53 13.61
CA VAL A 20 4.52 6.32 12.74
C VAL A 20 5.04 7.66 12.23
N ALA A 21 4.14 8.55 11.81
CA ALA A 21 4.50 9.89 11.38
C ALA A 21 5.22 10.67 12.47
N ALA A 22 4.76 10.61 13.73
CA ALA A 22 5.44 11.26 14.84
C ALA A 22 6.89 10.76 15.04
N LYS A 23 7.16 9.48 14.77
CA LYS A 23 8.52 8.91 14.85
C LYS A 23 9.41 9.28 13.67
N LEU A 24 8.83 9.35 12.48
CA LEU A 24 9.57 9.66 11.25
C LEU A 24 9.77 11.17 11.05
N GLY A 25 8.88 12.00 11.60
CA GLY A 25 8.90 13.46 11.48
C GLY A 25 9.04 13.92 10.03
N ASP A 26 9.92 14.90 9.82
CA ASP A 26 10.12 15.57 8.53
C ASP A 26 10.77 14.68 7.45
N SER A 27 11.20 13.46 7.78
CA SER A 27 11.74 12.52 6.80
C SER A 27 10.69 11.99 5.82
N VAL A 28 9.39 12.15 6.13
CA VAL A 28 8.30 11.67 5.29
C VAL A 28 7.22 12.72 5.08
N THR A 29 6.58 12.67 3.92
CA THR A 29 5.30 13.33 3.66
C THR A 29 4.25 12.27 3.33
N ILE A 30 3.11 12.34 4.01
CA ILE A 30 2.07 11.31 3.94
C ILE A 30 0.81 11.86 3.27
N TRP A 31 0.28 11.07 2.32
CA TRP A 31 -1.10 11.16 1.88
C TRP A 31 -1.84 9.91 2.36
N HIS A 32 -2.78 10.07 3.27
CA HIS A 32 -3.55 9.00 3.90
C HIS A 32 -4.98 8.97 3.38
N GLN A 33 -5.35 7.90 2.67
CA GLN A 33 -6.74 7.60 2.35
C GLN A 33 -7.40 6.87 3.54
N SER A 34 -8.25 7.57 4.30
CA SER A 34 -8.81 7.10 5.57
C SER A 34 -9.99 6.13 5.42
N GLY A 35 -10.69 6.21 4.30
CA GLY A 35 -11.96 5.51 4.07
C GLY A 35 -13.17 6.26 4.63
N LYS A 36 -14.35 5.75 4.28
CA LYS A 36 -15.64 6.40 4.52
C LYS A 36 -15.84 6.82 5.98
N GLY A 37 -16.22 8.08 6.20
CA GLY A 37 -16.54 8.64 7.52
C GLY A 37 -15.36 8.74 8.50
N SER A 38 -14.12 8.51 8.06
CA SER A 38 -12.94 8.48 8.93
C SER A 38 -11.98 9.65 8.72
N GLN A 39 -12.25 10.57 7.79
CA GLN A 39 -11.30 11.63 7.45
C GLN A 39 -10.98 12.54 8.66
N GLN A 40 -12.00 13.15 9.27
CA GLN A 40 -11.81 14.07 10.40
C GLN A 40 -11.09 13.42 11.59
N SER A 41 -11.42 12.17 11.93
CA SER A 41 -10.79 11.48 13.06
C SER A 41 -9.33 11.16 12.78
N VAL A 42 -8.96 10.84 11.54
CA VAL A 42 -7.57 10.61 11.14
C VAL A 42 -6.78 11.91 11.04
N GLU A 43 -7.37 12.99 10.53
CA GLU A 43 -6.77 14.33 10.55
C GLU A 43 -6.46 14.78 11.98
N GLN A 44 -7.42 14.61 12.89
CA GLN A 44 -7.23 14.92 14.30
C GLN A 44 -6.11 14.06 14.93
N ALA A 45 -6.07 12.76 14.63
CA ALA A 45 -5.01 11.87 15.14
C ALA A 45 -3.61 12.30 14.65
N TYR A 46 -3.48 12.78 13.41
CA TYR A 46 -2.21 13.36 12.92
C TYR A 46 -1.84 14.66 13.64
N ALA A 47 -2.82 15.53 13.90
CA ALA A 47 -2.59 16.77 14.65
C ALA A 47 -2.16 16.49 16.10
N GLU A 48 -2.83 15.56 16.78
CA GLU A 48 -2.48 15.11 18.14
C GLU A 48 -1.09 14.45 18.21
N ALA A 49 -0.68 13.79 17.12
CA ALA A 49 0.65 13.24 16.96
C ALA A 49 1.72 14.30 16.60
N GLY A 50 1.35 15.58 16.51
CA GLY A 50 2.25 16.68 16.18
C GLY A 50 2.65 16.75 14.71
N GLN A 51 1.88 16.13 13.81
CA GLN A 51 2.16 16.05 12.36
C GLN A 51 0.94 16.50 11.50
N PRO A 52 0.37 17.70 11.73
CA PRO A 52 -0.86 18.15 11.07
C PRO A 52 -0.71 18.42 9.55
N GLN A 53 0.52 18.52 9.04
CA GLN A 53 0.82 18.86 7.64
C GLN A 53 0.54 17.71 6.66
N HIS A 54 0.26 16.50 7.14
CA HIS A 54 -0.05 15.37 6.28
C HIS A 54 -1.43 15.47 5.66
N LYS A 55 -1.54 15.05 4.40
CA LYS A 55 -2.81 15.08 3.67
C LYS A 55 -3.64 13.87 4.06
N VAL A 56 -4.88 14.09 4.46
CA VAL A 56 -5.86 13.01 4.68
C VAL A 56 -7.03 13.23 3.74
N THR A 57 -7.47 12.16 3.08
CA THR A 57 -8.69 12.20 2.26
C THR A 57 -9.55 10.97 2.53
N GLU A 58 -10.87 11.13 2.46
CA GLU A 58 -11.78 10.00 2.63
C GLU A 58 -11.58 8.95 1.50
N PHE A 59 -11.46 9.44 0.26
CA PHE A 59 -11.24 8.66 -0.95
C PHE A 59 -10.15 9.30 -1.82
N ILE A 60 -9.68 8.54 -2.81
CA ILE A 60 -8.78 9.01 -3.86
C ILE A 60 -9.41 8.57 -5.18
N ASP A 61 -9.96 9.51 -5.94
CA ASP A 61 -10.59 9.21 -7.22
C ASP A 61 -9.54 8.95 -8.30
N ASP A 62 -8.50 9.80 -8.36
CA ASP A 62 -7.39 9.64 -9.27
C ASP A 62 -6.24 8.85 -8.61
N MET A 63 -6.41 7.53 -8.57
CA MET A 63 -5.38 6.62 -8.06
C MET A 63 -4.10 6.66 -8.88
N ALA A 64 -4.17 6.95 -10.18
CA ALA A 64 -2.98 7.05 -11.03
C ALA A 64 -2.11 8.25 -10.61
N ALA A 65 -2.72 9.42 -10.35
CA ALA A 65 -2.01 10.58 -9.83
C ALA A 65 -1.44 10.33 -8.43
N ALA A 66 -2.18 9.62 -7.56
CA ALA A 66 -1.68 9.27 -6.23
C ALA A 66 -0.48 8.31 -6.29
N TYR A 67 -0.52 7.33 -7.19
CA TYR A 67 0.62 6.44 -7.45
C TYR A 67 1.81 7.17 -8.05
N ALA A 68 1.59 8.06 -9.03
CA ALA A 68 2.67 8.85 -9.62
C ALA A 68 3.35 9.78 -8.60
N TRP A 69 2.62 10.24 -7.58
CA TRP A 69 3.16 11.07 -6.51
C TRP A 69 3.95 10.28 -5.45
N ALA A 70 3.66 8.99 -5.27
CA ALA A 70 4.17 8.23 -4.14
C ALA A 70 5.56 7.60 -4.40
N ASP A 71 6.49 7.75 -3.46
CA ASP A 71 7.74 6.94 -3.47
C ASP A 71 7.53 5.51 -2.95
N VAL A 72 6.50 5.29 -2.12
CA VAL A 72 6.17 4.02 -1.46
C VAL A 72 4.72 4.00 -1.00
N VAL A 73 4.09 2.82 -1.01
CA VAL A 73 2.70 2.62 -0.58
C VAL A 73 2.60 1.72 0.65
N VAL A 74 1.81 2.12 1.64
CA VAL A 74 1.44 1.28 2.79
C VAL A 74 -0.04 0.91 2.65
N CYS A 75 -0.34 -0.37 2.45
CA CYS A 75 -1.71 -0.80 2.14
C CYS A 75 -2.01 -2.25 2.53
N ARG A 76 -3.28 -2.60 2.44
CA ARG A 76 -3.73 -4.01 2.43
C ARG A 76 -3.28 -4.68 1.12
N SER A 77 -3.16 -6.00 1.13
CA SER A 77 -2.71 -6.78 -0.04
C SER A 77 -3.85 -7.59 -0.67
N GLY A 78 -4.92 -6.89 -1.06
CA GLY A 78 -5.94 -7.45 -1.96
C GLY A 78 -5.33 -7.79 -3.32
N ALA A 79 -5.87 -8.80 -4.01
CA ALA A 79 -5.29 -9.29 -5.27
C ALA A 79 -5.17 -8.20 -6.36
N LEU A 80 -6.17 -7.33 -6.48
CA LEU A 80 -6.14 -6.20 -7.40
C LEU A 80 -5.10 -5.17 -6.98
N THR A 81 -5.08 -4.78 -5.70
CA THR A 81 -4.10 -3.82 -5.18
C THR A 81 -2.67 -4.27 -5.37
N VAL A 82 -2.35 -5.55 -5.14
CA VAL A 82 -1.01 -6.08 -5.41
C VAL A 82 -0.64 -5.95 -6.89
N SER A 83 -1.59 -6.27 -7.78
CA SER A 83 -1.39 -6.15 -9.23
C SER A 83 -1.22 -4.69 -9.67
N GLU A 84 -2.00 -3.77 -9.10
CA GLU A 84 -1.91 -2.33 -9.34
C GLU A 84 -0.55 -1.77 -8.90
N ILE A 85 -0.05 -2.17 -7.73
CA ILE A 85 1.27 -1.77 -7.24
C ILE A 85 2.39 -2.28 -8.16
N ALA A 86 2.29 -3.53 -8.62
CA ALA A 86 3.24 -4.08 -9.58
C ALA A 86 3.19 -3.29 -10.90
N ALA A 87 1.99 -3.01 -11.42
CA ALA A 87 1.80 -2.24 -12.65
C ALA A 87 2.30 -0.79 -12.50
N ALA A 88 2.03 -0.13 -11.38
CA ALA A 88 2.53 1.21 -11.08
C ALA A 88 4.06 1.23 -10.91
N GLY A 89 4.68 0.08 -10.62
CA GLY A 89 6.11 -0.01 -10.36
C GLY A 89 6.48 0.65 -9.04
N LEU A 90 5.69 0.41 -7.98
CA LEU A 90 5.89 1.05 -6.69
C LEU A 90 6.39 0.07 -5.62
N PRO A 91 7.30 0.51 -4.74
CA PRO A 91 7.60 -0.19 -3.51
C PRO A 91 6.37 -0.23 -2.60
N ALA A 92 6.19 -1.33 -1.88
CA ALA A 92 5.09 -1.45 -0.92
C ALA A 92 5.47 -2.06 0.43
N LEU A 93 4.85 -1.53 1.48
CA LEU A 93 4.73 -2.18 2.77
C LEU A 93 3.31 -2.74 2.88
N PHE A 94 3.17 -4.04 2.65
CA PHE A 94 1.89 -4.71 2.76
C PHE A 94 1.58 -5.05 4.22
N VAL A 95 0.35 -4.74 4.63
CA VAL A 95 -0.22 -5.12 5.92
C VAL A 95 -1.43 -6.02 5.67
N PRO A 96 -1.25 -7.33 5.40
CA PRO A 96 -2.33 -8.24 5.05
C PRO A 96 -3.46 -8.22 6.06
N PHE A 97 -4.71 -8.26 5.58
CA PHE A 97 -5.87 -8.49 6.43
C PHE A 97 -5.78 -9.84 7.14
N GLN A 98 -6.00 -9.85 8.45
CA GLN A 98 -5.91 -11.05 9.26
C GLN A 98 -7.15 -11.91 9.06
N HIS A 99 -6.98 -13.02 8.36
CA HIS A 99 -8.04 -14.00 8.10
C HIS A 99 -7.46 -15.43 8.14
N LYS A 100 -8.30 -16.44 8.37
CA LYS A 100 -7.87 -17.84 8.60
C LYS A 100 -7.08 -18.43 7.42
N ASP A 101 -7.45 -18.07 6.19
CA ASP A 101 -6.82 -18.54 4.96
C ASP A 101 -5.54 -17.78 4.58
N ARG A 102 -5.25 -16.65 5.26
CA ARG A 102 -4.14 -15.74 4.97
C ARG A 102 -4.09 -15.33 3.49
N GLN A 103 -5.24 -15.20 2.82
CA GLN A 103 -5.29 -14.94 1.37
C GLN A 103 -4.46 -13.70 0.97
N GLN A 104 -4.57 -12.63 1.74
CA GLN A 104 -3.81 -11.40 1.46
C GLN A 104 -2.29 -11.55 1.67
N TYR A 105 -1.85 -12.43 2.57
CA TYR A 105 -0.42 -12.75 2.69
C TYR A 105 0.07 -13.43 1.41
N TRP A 106 -0.68 -14.41 0.91
CA TRP A 106 -0.35 -15.14 -0.33
C TRP A 106 -0.37 -14.23 -1.56
N ASN A 107 -1.25 -13.24 -1.60
CA ASN A 107 -1.24 -12.23 -2.67
C ASN A 107 0.04 -11.38 -2.64
N ALA A 108 0.51 -10.96 -1.46
CA ALA A 108 1.69 -10.10 -1.33
C ALA A 108 3.02 -10.85 -1.50
N LEU A 109 3.04 -12.15 -1.16
CA LEU A 109 4.27 -12.96 -1.11
C LEU A 109 5.09 -12.95 -2.42
N PRO A 110 4.49 -12.98 -3.63
CA PRO A 110 5.24 -12.86 -4.88
C PRO A 110 6.08 -11.58 -4.97
N LEU A 111 5.53 -10.42 -4.59
CA LEU A 111 6.27 -9.15 -4.63
C LEU A 111 7.34 -9.07 -3.52
N GLU A 112 7.08 -9.61 -2.34
CA GLU A 112 8.13 -9.70 -1.30
C GLU A 112 9.28 -10.60 -1.75
N LYS A 113 8.98 -11.77 -2.35
CA LYS A 113 10.00 -12.68 -2.88
C LYS A 113 10.79 -12.07 -4.04
N ALA A 114 10.17 -11.22 -4.85
CA ALA A 114 10.84 -10.46 -5.90
C ALA A 114 11.72 -9.32 -5.33
N GLY A 115 11.66 -9.05 -4.02
CA GLY A 115 12.37 -7.93 -3.39
C GLY A 115 11.78 -6.56 -3.74
N ALA A 116 10.49 -6.52 -4.08
CA ALA A 116 9.74 -5.33 -4.46
C ALA A 116 8.88 -4.76 -3.32
N ALA A 117 8.64 -5.56 -2.28
CA ALA A 117 7.80 -5.20 -1.15
C ALA A 117 8.27 -5.85 0.15
N LYS A 118 7.69 -5.41 1.26
CA LYS A 118 7.80 -6.05 2.56
C LYS A 118 6.42 -6.37 3.11
N ILE A 119 6.28 -7.51 3.78
CA ILE A 119 5.05 -7.91 4.46
C ILE A 119 5.23 -7.76 5.97
N ILE A 120 4.27 -7.10 6.61
CA ILE A 120 4.07 -7.13 8.06
C ILE A 120 2.66 -7.62 8.33
N GLU A 121 2.53 -8.86 8.81
CA GLU A 121 1.22 -9.37 9.21
C GLU A 121 0.67 -8.59 10.39
N GLN A 122 -0.66 -8.41 10.44
CA GLN A 122 -1.32 -7.61 11.46
C GLN A 122 -1.03 -8.06 12.90
N SER A 123 -0.73 -9.35 13.13
CA SER A 123 -0.30 -9.87 14.45
C SER A 123 1.08 -9.38 14.90
N GLN A 124 1.91 -8.93 13.96
CA GLN A 124 3.26 -8.41 14.18
C GLN A 124 3.33 -6.90 13.94
N LEU A 125 2.22 -6.27 13.52
CA LEU A 125 2.17 -4.86 13.22
C LEU A 125 2.25 -4.05 14.51
N SER A 126 3.28 -3.22 14.60
CA SER A 126 3.43 -2.20 15.63
C SER A 126 3.92 -0.91 15.00
N VAL A 127 3.77 0.20 15.72
CA VAL A 127 4.29 1.50 15.29
C VAL A 127 5.79 1.41 15.02
N ASP A 128 6.56 0.76 15.90
CA ASP A 128 7.99 0.57 15.74
C ASP A 128 8.34 -0.32 14.56
N ALA A 129 7.59 -1.41 14.33
CA ALA A 129 7.85 -2.29 13.19
C ALA A 129 7.70 -1.55 11.86
N VAL A 130 6.65 -0.71 11.73
CA VAL A 130 6.42 0.10 10.53
C VAL A 130 7.47 1.20 10.41
N ALA A 131 7.71 1.98 11.47
CA ALA A 131 8.67 3.08 11.45
C ALA A 131 10.09 2.61 11.14
N ASN A 132 10.56 1.53 11.78
CA ASN A 132 11.89 0.97 11.53
C ASN A 132 12.03 0.44 10.10
N THR A 133 10.98 -0.18 9.56
CA THR A 133 10.99 -0.68 8.18
C THR A 133 11.11 0.48 7.20
N LEU A 134 10.28 1.53 7.35
CA LEU A 134 10.29 2.69 6.46
C LEU A 134 11.57 3.52 6.59
N ALA A 135 12.08 3.72 7.81
CA ALA A 135 13.35 4.43 8.05
C ALA A 135 14.56 3.69 7.46
N GLY A 136 14.47 2.36 7.29
CA GLY A 136 15.50 1.55 6.67
C GLY A 136 15.54 1.62 5.13
N TRP A 137 14.61 2.32 4.49
CA TRP A 137 14.55 2.44 3.03
C TRP A 137 15.08 3.79 2.57
N SER A 138 16.27 3.78 1.97
CA SER A 138 16.80 4.93 1.23
C SER A 138 16.11 5.07 -0.13
N ARG A 139 16.28 6.23 -0.79
CA ARG A 139 15.74 6.45 -2.14
C ARG A 139 16.29 5.45 -3.17
N GLU A 140 17.55 5.03 -3.03
CA GLU A 140 18.17 4.02 -3.90
C GLU A 140 17.54 2.63 -3.69
N ILE A 141 17.23 2.28 -2.44
CA ILE A 141 16.51 1.03 -2.12
C ILE A 141 15.11 1.07 -2.70
N LEU A 142 14.39 2.18 -2.53
CA LEU A 142 13.06 2.36 -3.08
C LEU A 142 13.06 2.28 -4.61
N LEU A 143 14.03 2.90 -5.29
CA LEU A 143 14.16 2.76 -6.75
C LEU A 143 14.37 1.30 -7.17
N THR A 144 15.24 0.57 -6.48
CA THR A 144 15.47 -0.85 -6.77
C THR A 144 14.21 -1.69 -6.56
N MET A 145 13.44 -1.42 -5.50
CA MET A 145 12.16 -2.09 -5.24
C MET A 145 11.12 -1.75 -6.32
N ALA A 146 11.07 -0.50 -6.77
CA ALA A 146 10.18 -0.01 -7.82
C ALA A 146 10.41 -0.75 -9.15
N GLU A 147 11.68 -0.87 -9.57
CA GLU A 147 12.07 -1.61 -10.78
C GLU A 147 11.66 -3.08 -10.70
N ARG A 148 11.87 -3.71 -9.54
CA ARG A 148 11.45 -5.10 -9.28
C ARG A 148 9.94 -5.26 -9.27
N ALA A 149 9.20 -4.31 -8.71
CA ALA A 149 7.74 -4.30 -8.74
C ALA A 149 7.24 -4.29 -10.17
N ARG A 150 7.80 -3.40 -11.01
CA ARG A 150 7.43 -3.27 -12.41
C ARG A 150 7.77 -4.51 -13.22
N ALA A 151 8.94 -5.11 -12.99
CA ALA A 151 9.38 -6.33 -13.64
C ALA A 151 8.47 -7.54 -13.32
N ALA A 152 7.79 -7.53 -12.18
CA ALA A 152 6.84 -8.57 -11.78
C ALA A 152 5.41 -8.36 -12.30
N SER A 153 5.14 -7.28 -13.03
CA SER A 153 3.81 -6.95 -13.56
C SER A 153 3.44 -7.76 -14.80
N ILE A 154 2.13 -8.03 -14.97
CA ILE A 154 1.55 -8.62 -16.17
C ILE A 154 0.55 -7.60 -16.75
N PRO A 155 0.96 -6.75 -17.71
CA PRO A 155 0.14 -5.63 -18.18
C PRO A 155 -1.02 -6.05 -19.11
N ASP A 156 -0.95 -7.24 -19.70
CA ASP A 156 -1.89 -7.77 -20.69
C ASP A 156 -2.90 -8.79 -20.11
N ALA A 157 -3.15 -8.71 -18.79
CA ALA A 157 -4.00 -9.68 -18.09
C ALA A 157 -5.45 -9.71 -18.63
N THR A 158 -6.01 -8.54 -18.94
CA THR A 158 -7.37 -8.40 -19.49
C THR A 158 -7.47 -9.08 -20.85
N GLU A 159 -6.53 -8.81 -21.75
CA GLU A 159 -6.48 -9.41 -23.09
C GLU A 159 -6.30 -10.93 -23.03
N ARG A 160 -5.42 -11.42 -22.15
CA ARG A 160 -5.20 -12.86 -21.96
C ARG A 160 -6.48 -13.59 -21.56
N VAL A 161 -7.21 -13.06 -20.58
CA VAL A 161 -8.48 -13.68 -20.14
C VAL A 161 -9.53 -13.62 -21.25
N ALA A 162 -9.65 -12.49 -21.95
CA ALA A 162 -10.59 -12.36 -23.06
C ALA A 162 -10.32 -13.36 -24.19
N ASN A 163 -9.04 -13.57 -24.53
CA ASN A 163 -8.62 -14.54 -25.54
C ASN A 163 -8.96 -15.99 -25.13
N GLU A 164 -8.75 -16.33 -23.87
CA GLU A 164 -9.08 -17.66 -23.32
C GLU A 164 -10.58 -17.93 -23.33
N VAL A 165 -11.40 -16.93 -22.94
CA VAL A 165 -12.86 -17.02 -23.05
C VAL A 165 -13.30 -17.20 -24.50
N SER A 166 -12.72 -16.42 -25.43
CA SER A 166 -13.03 -16.56 -26.86
C SER A 166 -12.65 -17.94 -27.42
N ARG A 167 -11.52 -18.49 -26.99
CA ARG A 167 -11.06 -19.83 -27.37
C ARG A 167 -12.01 -20.92 -26.88
N ALA A 168 -12.42 -20.85 -25.61
CA ALA A 168 -13.34 -21.82 -25.02
C ALA A 168 -14.73 -21.78 -25.66
N ALA A 169 -15.20 -20.59 -26.07
CA ALA A 169 -16.50 -20.43 -26.73
C ALA A 169 -16.53 -20.93 -28.20
N ARG A 170 -15.36 -21.14 -28.81
CA ARG A 170 -15.21 -21.64 -30.19
C ARG A 170 -14.85 -23.13 -30.26
N ALA A 171 -14.59 -23.76 -29.11
CA ALA A 171 -14.30 -25.19 -28.99
C ALA A 171 -15.60 -25.99 -28.83
#